data_AF-A0A8C4NHK7-F1
#
_entry.id   AF-A0A8C4NHK7-F1
#
_cell.length_a   1.000
_cell.length_b   1.000
_cell.length_c   1.000
_cell.angle_alpha   90.00
_cell.angle_beta   90.00
_cell.angle_gamma   90.00
#
_symmetry.space_group_name_H-M   'P 1'
#
loop_
_entity.id
_entity.type
_entity.pdbx_description
1 polymer ?
#
loop_
_entity_poly.entity_id
_entity_poly.type
_entity_poly.pdbx_seq_one_letter_code
_entity_poly.pdbx_strand_id
1 'polypeptide(L)'
;MSSLNETKVEKICSQSAKGRELMHHNRRHLSRVYPKGQRIDSSNYNPLIFWACNVHMAALNFQTPDKAMQLNQALFALNGHSGYVLQPEQMRVPSYDPFFPSHLNGFTLQIIIYGGRHLPRGSRSISNPFVEVEICEPQENGNKYKTNVVVDNGICPTWQLSTLVFDVIFPDISFLRFTVYEEDMFSDPNFLAHATFTVRNLKTGFRSVPLKNSSNEDLELASLLIHIQITDDKMNGMEDLYSSIQQLRVRTTELSSQVCESVWAPGSHNSYQQQLSELQVTQHQLMELTAMRNQRSVTHNCENGF
;
A
#
# COMPACT_ATOMS: atom_id res chain seq x y z
N MET A 1 -7.33 20.14 21.87
CA MET A 1 -6.35 19.38 21.07
C MET A 1 -5.64 18.41 21.99
N SER A 2 -5.44 17.16 21.57
CA SER A 2 -4.80 16.12 22.38
C SER A 2 -3.56 15.59 21.68
N SER A 3 -2.49 15.31 22.43
CA SER A 3 -1.27 14.65 21.92
C SER A 3 -1.19 13.24 22.47
N LEU A 4 -0.93 12.27 21.60
CA LEU A 4 -0.94 10.84 21.92
C LEU A 4 0.32 10.17 21.36
N ASN A 5 0.92 9.30 22.16
CA ASN A 5 2.02 8.44 21.74
C ASN A 5 1.54 7.42 20.70
N GLU A 6 2.37 7.07 19.70
CA GLU A 6 2.03 6.12 18.63
C GLU A 6 1.42 4.81 19.18
N THR A 7 2.02 4.20 20.22
CA THR A 7 1.60 2.90 20.75
C THR A 7 0.22 2.97 21.39
N LYS A 8 -0.12 4.12 21.98
CA LYS A 8 -1.47 4.34 22.51
C LYS A 8 -2.50 4.41 21.39
N VAL A 9 -2.17 5.09 20.29
CA VAL A 9 -3.09 5.22 19.15
C VAL A 9 -3.19 3.93 18.36
N GLU A 10 -2.10 3.20 18.14
CA GLU A 10 -2.10 1.86 17.56
C GLU A 10 -3.05 0.93 18.33
N LYS A 11 -2.98 0.93 19.67
CA LYS A 11 -3.90 0.14 20.51
C LYS A 11 -5.36 0.60 20.43
N ILE A 12 -5.60 1.89 20.20
CA ILE A 12 -6.96 2.43 20.00
C ILE A 12 -7.48 1.98 18.63
N CYS A 13 -6.66 2.10 17.58
CA CYS A 13 -7.00 1.71 16.22
C CYS A 13 -7.15 0.20 16.07
N SER A 14 -6.44 -0.63 16.82
CA SER A 14 -6.64 -2.09 16.80
C SER A 14 -7.96 -2.53 17.44
N GLN A 15 -8.59 -1.67 18.23
CA GLN A 15 -9.89 -1.92 18.87
C GLN A 15 -10.96 -1.11 18.15
N SER A 16 -11.64 -1.72 17.16
CA SER A 16 -12.58 -1.02 16.26
C SER A 16 -13.56 -0.07 16.97
N ALA A 17 -14.12 -0.47 18.12
CA ALA A 17 -14.98 0.39 18.94
C ALA A 17 -14.28 1.68 19.41
N LYS A 18 -13.06 1.60 19.94
CA LYS A 18 -12.28 2.77 20.36
C LYS A 18 -11.75 3.58 19.17
N GLY A 19 -11.42 2.91 18.07
CA GLY A 19 -11.09 3.57 16.81
C GLY A 19 -12.22 4.49 16.35
N ARG A 20 -13.47 4.01 16.38
CA ARG A 20 -14.66 4.83 16.09
C ARG A 20 -14.84 6.00 17.05
N GLU A 21 -14.60 5.80 18.35
CA GLU A 21 -14.64 6.90 19.33
C GLU A 21 -13.60 7.98 19.03
N LEU A 22 -12.37 7.59 18.67
CA LEU A 22 -11.31 8.51 18.26
C LEU A 22 -11.71 9.29 16.99
N MET A 23 -12.29 8.62 16.00
CA MET A 23 -12.79 9.27 14.78
C MET A 23 -13.89 10.27 15.10
N HIS A 24 -14.84 9.91 15.97
CA HIS A 24 -15.91 10.81 16.41
C HIS A 24 -15.33 12.05 17.11
N HIS A 25 -14.32 11.87 17.97
CA HIS A 25 -13.58 12.97 18.59
C HIS A 25 -12.91 13.88 17.54
N ASN A 26 -12.22 13.27 16.57
CA ASN A 26 -11.44 13.98 15.56
C ASN A 26 -12.30 14.86 14.64
N ARG A 27 -13.60 14.62 14.51
CA ARG A 27 -14.49 15.50 13.72
C ARG A 27 -14.65 16.90 14.31
N ARG A 28 -14.44 17.07 15.61
CA ARG A 28 -14.62 18.35 16.33
C ARG A 28 -13.34 18.84 16.99
N HIS A 29 -12.30 18.01 17.06
CA HIS A 29 -11.07 18.31 17.79
C HIS A 29 -9.85 17.80 17.04
N LEU A 30 -8.75 18.53 17.17
CA LEU A 30 -7.47 18.12 16.62
C LEU A 30 -6.77 17.10 17.52
N SER A 31 -6.24 16.05 16.91
CA SER A 31 -5.34 15.08 17.53
C SER A 31 -3.98 15.09 16.87
N ARG A 32 -2.93 15.04 17.70
CA ARG A 32 -1.54 14.87 17.30
C ARG A 32 -1.02 13.52 17.78
N VAL A 33 -0.39 12.79 16.88
CA VAL A 33 0.33 11.55 17.19
C VAL A 33 1.80 11.77 16.98
N TYR A 34 2.64 11.22 17.86
CA TYR A 34 4.09 11.37 17.79
C TYR A 34 4.82 10.05 18.07
N PRO A 35 6.05 9.89 17.55
CA PRO A 35 6.78 8.64 17.65
C PRO A 35 7.06 8.24 19.10
N LYS A 36 7.12 6.95 19.40
CA LYS A 36 7.49 6.49 20.75
C LYS A 36 8.95 6.77 21.07
N GLY A 37 9.24 6.97 22.36
CA GLY A 37 10.59 7.30 22.83
C GLY A 37 11.66 6.23 22.54
N GLN A 38 11.25 4.97 22.29
CA GLN A 38 12.16 3.89 21.92
C GLN A 38 12.75 4.05 20.50
N ARG A 39 12.19 4.93 19.65
CA ARG A 39 12.73 5.25 18.31
C ARG A 39 13.89 6.24 18.44
N ILE A 40 14.93 5.81 19.15
CA ILE A 40 16.15 6.61 19.41
C ILE A 40 16.89 6.89 18.09
N ASP A 41 16.76 5.98 17.12
CA ASP A 41 17.24 6.10 15.75
C ASP A 41 16.44 7.09 14.88
N SER A 42 15.41 7.73 15.44
CA SER A 42 14.48 8.60 14.72
C SER A 42 13.69 7.90 13.60
N SER A 43 13.54 6.58 13.63
CA SER A 43 12.63 5.87 12.71
C SER A 43 11.19 6.38 12.82
N ASN A 44 10.40 6.25 11.75
CA ASN A 44 8.99 6.61 11.77
C ASN A 44 8.05 5.40 11.93
N TYR A 45 6.84 5.67 12.41
CA TYR A 45 5.71 4.74 12.35
C TYR A 45 4.97 4.86 11.01
N ASN A 46 4.11 3.89 10.69
CA ASN A 46 3.24 3.95 9.52
C ASN A 46 2.07 4.94 9.77
N PRO A 47 1.95 6.06 9.04
CA PRO A 47 0.93 7.06 9.30
C PRO A 47 -0.47 6.70 8.76
N LEU A 48 -0.58 5.69 7.87
CA LEU A 48 -1.80 5.41 7.10
C LEU A 48 -3.00 5.08 8.00
N ILE A 49 -2.81 4.22 9.01
CA ILE A 49 -3.88 3.84 9.93
C ILE A 49 -4.34 5.03 10.79
N PHE A 50 -3.44 5.95 11.12
CA PHE A 50 -3.78 7.16 11.87
C PHE A 50 -4.58 8.13 11.01
N TRP A 51 -4.16 8.37 9.76
CA TRP A 51 -4.94 9.16 8.80
C TRP A 51 -6.32 8.54 8.55
N ALA A 52 -6.39 7.22 8.39
CA ALA A 52 -7.66 6.50 8.23
C ALA A 52 -8.61 6.68 9.43
N CYS A 53 -8.06 6.86 10.65
CA CYS A 53 -8.81 7.18 11.87
C CYS A 53 -8.97 8.69 12.11
N ASN A 54 -8.88 9.51 11.06
CA ASN A 54 -9.04 10.96 11.07
C ASN A 54 -8.03 11.72 11.95
N VAL A 55 -6.85 11.15 12.26
CA VAL A 55 -5.77 11.91 12.93
C VAL A 55 -5.25 12.97 11.97
N HIS A 56 -5.14 14.21 12.45
CA HIS A 56 -4.76 15.37 11.63
C HIS A 56 -3.24 15.55 11.58
N MET A 57 -2.60 15.45 12.74
CA MET A 57 -1.17 15.70 12.90
C MET A 57 -0.46 14.39 13.24
N ALA A 58 -0.21 13.57 12.23
CA ALA A 58 0.72 12.43 12.36
C ALA A 58 2.16 12.99 12.28
N ALA A 59 2.73 13.37 13.43
CA ALA A 59 4.08 13.91 13.48
C ALA A 59 5.11 12.81 13.21
N LEU A 60 5.95 13.05 12.21
CA LEU A 60 7.05 12.19 11.79
C LEU A 60 8.38 12.92 11.98
N ASN A 61 9.46 12.15 12.08
CA ASN A 61 10.84 12.61 12.07
C ASN A 61 11.24 12.95 10.62
N PHE A 62 11.15 14.23 10.25
CA PHE A 62 11.43 14.74 8.89
C PHE A 62 12.85 14.49 8.41
N GLN A 63 13.81 14.36 9.32
CA GLN A 63 15.20 14.05 9.01
C GLN A 63 15.42 12.60 8.53
N THR A 64 14.43 11.72 8.71
CA THR A 64 14.55 10.30 8.39
C THR A 64 13.91 10.00 7.03
N PRO A 65 14.69 9.65 5.99
CA PRO A 65 14.20 9.41 4.63
C PRO A 65 13.60 8.00 4.47
N ASP A 66 12.62 7.65 5.29
CA ASP A 66 11.96 6.35 5.27
C ASP A 66 10.63 6.36 4.50
N LYS A 67 10.03 5.17 4.33
CA LYS A 67 8.75 4.98 3.63
C LYS A 67 7.64 5.89 4.19
N ALA A 68 7.59 6.09 5.51
CA ALA A 68 6.57 6.94 6.12
C ALA A 68 6.74 8.40 5.69
N MET A 69 7.97 8.91 5.62
CA MET A 69 8.25 10.24 5.12
C MET A 69 7.89 10.40 3.64
N GLN A 70 8.20 9.38 2.82
CA GLN A 70 7.83 9.37 1.39
C GLN A 70 6.30 9.43 1.19
N LEU A 71 5.54 8.69 2.01
CA LEU A 71 4.06 8.74 2.00
C LEU A 71 3.55 10.12 2.43
N ASN A 72 4.14 10.68 3.49
CA ASN A 72 3.79 12.02 3.99
C ASN A 72 4.02 13.09 2.93
N GLN A 73 5.19 13.10 2.29
CA GLN A 73 5.48 14.05 1.22
C GLN A 73 4.57 13.85 0.00
N ALA A 74 4.21 12.62 -0.35
CA ALA A 74 3.26 12.35 -1.43
C ALA A 74 1.85 12.87 -1.12
N LEU A 75 1.37 12.68 0.12
CA LEU A 75 0.08 13.21 0.55
C LEU A 75 0.06 14.73 0.50
N PHE A 76 1.06 15.37 1.11
CA PHE A 76 1.10 16.83 1.23
C PHE A 76 1.62 17.53 -0.02
N ALA A 77 2.03 16.81 -1.07
CA ALA A 77 2.20 17.37 -2.41
C ALA A 77 0.85 17.80 -3.03
N LEU A 78 -0.26 17.21 -2.56
CA LEU A 78 -1.60 17.69 -2.90
C LEU A 78 -1.81 19.12 -2.40
N ASN A 79 -2.79 19.79 -3.01
CA ASN A 79 -3.15 21.16 -2.64
C ASN A 79 -1.94 22.12 -2.62
N GLY A 80 -1.04 21.95 -3.60
CA GLY A 80 0.08 22.86 -3.85
C GLY A 80 1.13 22.92 -2.75
N HIS A 81 1.38 21.83 -2.02
CA HIS A 81 2.36 21.79 -0.92
C HIS A 81 2.04 22.73 0.27
N SER A 82 0.77 23.07 0.46
CA SER A 82 0.34 23.97 1.54
C SER A 82 0.52 23.40 2.96
N GLY A 83 0.76 22.09 3.10
CA GLY A 83 0.76 21.38 4.37
C GLY A 83 -0.64 21.03 4.89
N TYR A 84 -1.70 21.36 4.15
CA TYR A 84 -3.09 21.04 4.49
C TYR A 84 -3.79 20.33 3.34
N VAL A 85 -4.28 19.13 3.61
CA VAL A 85 -5.10 18.34 2.68
C VAL A 85 -6.44 18.08 3.34
N LEU A 86 -7.51 18.44 2.64
CA LEU A 86 -8.86 18.19 3.11
C LEU A 86 -9.12 16.68 3.13
N GLN A 87 -9.58 16.16 4.26
CA GLN A 87 -10.02 14.77 4.34
C GLN A 87 -11.11 14.52 3.29
N PRO A 88 -11.05 13.40 2.56
CA PRO A 88 -12.08 13.03 1.59
C PRO A 88 -13.49 13.05 2.19
N GLU A 89 -14.49 13.31 1.35
CA GLU A 89 -15.89 13.42 1.79
C GLU A 89 -16.37 12.15 2.51
N GLN A 90 -16.01 10.99 1.99
CA GLN A 90 -16.35 9.69 2.59
C GLN A 90 -15.81 9.61 4.02
N MET A 91 -14.61 10.11 4.30
CA MET A 91 -14.02 10.06 5.65
C MET A 91 -14.66 11.02 6.67
N ARG A 92 -15.54 11.93 6.21
CA ARG A 92 -16.16 12.97 7.05
C ARG A 92 -17.60 12.64 7.47
N VAL A 93 -18.20 11.59 6.90
CA VAL A 93 -19.59 11.18 7.22
C VAL A 93 -19.66 10.18 8.39
N PRO A 94 -20.74 10.16 9.21
CA PRO A 94 -20.92 9.21 10.32
C PRO A 94 -20.79 7.73 9.99
N SER A 95 -21.12 7.35 8.75
CA SER A 95 -21.10 5.96 8.29
C SER A 95 -19.71 5.44 7.91
N TYR A 96 -18.69 6.29 7.83
CA TYR A 96 -17.35 5.83 7.47
C TYR A 96 -16.68 5.06 8.61
N ASP A 97 -16.18 3.88 8.27
CA ASP A 97 -15.53 2.95 9.17
C ASP A 97 -14.35 2.27 8.47
N PRO A 98 -13.08 2.64 8.77
CA PRO A 98 -11.90 2.03 8.15
C PRO A 98 -11.66 0.58 8.59
N PHE A 99 -12.40 0.08 9.59
CA PHE A 99 -12.29 -1.29 10.08
C PHE A 99 -13.25 -2.24 9.36
N PHE A 100 -14.24 -1.70 8.61
CA PHE A 100 -15.23 -2.47 7.86
C PHE A 100 -15.32 -1.92 6.41
N PRO A 101 -14.35 -2.28 5.55
CA PRO A 101 -14.18 -1.65 4.24
C PRO A 101 -15.22 -2.05 3.18
N SER A 102 -16.19 -2.92 3.51
CA SER A 102 -17.22 -3.40 2.58
C SER A 102 -18.08 -2.29 1.96
N HIS A 103 -18.10 -1.10 2.56
CA HIS A 103 -18.83 0.07 2.06
C HIS A 103 -17.98 1.02 1.19
N LEU A 104 -16.69 0.73 1.00
CA LEU A 104 -15.80 1.58 0.23
C LEU A 104 -15.87 1.23 -1.26
N ASN A 105 -15.84 2.28 -2.10
CA ASN A 105 -15.82 2.12 -3.56
C ASN A 105 -14.38 1.88 -4.02
N GLY A 106 -13.87 0.68 -3.75
CA GLY A 106 -12.56 0.24 -4.24
C GLY A 106 -12.50 0.13 -5.77
N PHE A 107 -11.29 -0.10 -6.29
CA PHE A 107 -11.08 -0.35 -7.71
C PHE A 107 -9.88 -1.26 -7.95
N THR A 108 -9.82 -1.85 -9.13
CA THR A 108 -8.68 -2.63 -9.59
C THR A 108 -7.71 -1.75 -10.38
N LEU A 109 -6.42 -1.87 -10.06
CA LEU A 109 -5.33 -1.20 -10.74
C LEU A 109 -4.46 -2.22 -11.46
N GLN A 110 -4.27 -2.02 -12.76
CA GLN A 110 -3.39 -2.85 -13.59
C GLN A 110 -2.18 -2.04 -14.03
N ILE A 111 -0.98 -2.56 -13.80
CA ILE A 111 0.29 -1.92 -14.20
C ILE A 111 1.13 -2.89 -15.00
N ILE A 112 1.73 -2.41 -16.09
CA ILE A 112 2.84 -3.07 -16.78
C ILE A 112 4.05 -2.15 -16.69
N ILE A 113 5.20 -2.67 -16.28
CA ILE A 113 6.47 -1.94 -16.27
C ILE A 113 7.28 -2.35 -17.49
N TYR A 114 7.49 -1.43 -18.42
CA TYR A 114 8.23 -1.71 -19.65
C TYR A 114 9.73 -1.58 -19.47
N GLY A 115 10.16 -0.50 -18.79
CA GLY A 115 11.57 -0.20 -18.65
C GLY A 115 11.83 1.05 -17.82
N GLY A 116 13.11 1.33 -17.60
CA GLY A 116 13.61 2.50 -16.91
C GLY A 116 14.57 3.27 -17.78
N ARG A 117 14.87 4.51 -17.39
CA ARG A 117 15.97 5.28 -17.98
C ARG A 117 16.71 6.05 -16.90
N HIS A 118 18.03 6.21 -17.09
CA HIS A 118 18.91 7.01 -16.22
C HIS A 118 18.72 6.70 -14.73
N LEU A 119 18.65 5.42 -14.36
CA LEU A 119 18.58 5.05 -12.95
C LEU A 119 19.86 5.47 -12.24
N PRO A 120 19.77 5.99 -11.00
CA PRO A 120 20.95 6.42 -10.27
C PRO A 120 21.83 5.20 -9.96
N ARG A 121 23.13 5.44 -9.85
CA ARG A 121 24.10 4.41 -9.49
C ARG A 121 24.29 4.41 -7.98
N GLY A 122 24.07 3.27 -7.31
CA GLY A 122 24.33 3.15 -5.88
C GLY A 122 25.81 2.98 -5.55
N SER A 123 26.59 2.40 -6.48
CA SER A 123 28.03 2.16 -6.30
C SER A 123 28.86 2.48 -7.58
N ARG A 124 30.15 2.13 -7.56
CA ARG A 124 31.04 2.25 -8.73
C ARG A 124 30.75 1.21 -9.82
N SER A 125 30.04 0.11 -9.50
CA SER A 125 29.69 -0.92 -10.48
C SER A 125 28.48 -0.51 -11.31
N ILE A 126 28.22 -1.25 -12.38
CA ILE A 126 26.97 -1.14 -13.10
C ILE A 126 25.88 -1.73 -12.20
N SER A 127 24.74 -1.04 -12.10
CA SER A 127 23.62 -1.45 -11.26
C SER A 127 22.88 -2.64 -11.88
N ASN A 128 22.39 -3.54 -11.03
CA ASN A 128 21.47 -4.62 -11.41
C ASN A 128 20.03 -4.28 -10.96
N PRO A 129 19.27 -3.45 -11.70
CA PRO A 129 18.05 -2.89 -11.16
C PRO A 129 16.87 -3.86 -11.20
N PHE A 130 16.03 -3.75 -10.18
CA PHE A 130 14.66 -4.26 -10.18
C PHE A 130 13.70 -3.24 -9.57
N VAL A 131 12.43 -3.34 -9.92
CA VAL A 131 11.38 -2.44 -9.42
C VAL A 131 10.46 -3.20 -8.49
N GLU A 132 10.21 -2.61 -7.35
CA GLU A 132 9.16 -2.99 -6.42
C GLU A 132 7.98 -2.03 -6.57
N VAL A 133 6.78 -2.57 -6.77
CA VAL A 133 5.53 -1.81 -6.83
C VAL A 133 4.64 -2.28 -5.70
N GLU A 134 4.14 -1.35 -4.89
CA GLU A 134 3.22 -1.66 -3.81
C GLU A 134 2.07 -0.66 -3.70
N ILE A 135 0.92 -1.16 -3.24
CA ILE A 135 -0.17 -0.32 -2.77
C ILE A 135 -0.04 -0.18 -1.25
N CYS A 136 0.17 1.04 -0.78
CA CYS A 136 0.25 1.35 0.63
C CYS A 136 -1.14 1.75 1.13
N GLU A 137 -1.76 0.92 1.97
CA GLU A 137 -3.09 1.15 2.53
C GLU A 137 -3.07 1.07 4.07
N PRO A 138 -4.12 1.54 4.78
CA PRO A 138 -4.21 1.44 6.24
C PRO A 138 -4.12 0.01 6.78
N GLN A 139 -4.62 -0.96 6.02
CA GLN A 139 -4.53 -2.38 6.33
C GLN A 139 -3.53 -3.02 5.37
N GLU A 140 -2.48 -3.65 5.91
CA GLU A 140 -1.52 -4.36 5.07
C GLU A 140 -2.21 -5.59 4.44
N ASN A 141 -2.25 -5.63 3.12
CA ASN A 141 -2.87 -6.71 2.34
C ASN A 141 -1.85 -7.45 1.46
N GLY A 142 -0.55 -7.24 1.66
CA GLY A 142 0.50 -7.89 0.88
C GLY A 142 0.51 -7.50 -0.61
N ASN A 143 -0.15 -6.39 -0.99
CA ASN A 143 -0.20 -5.88 -2.36
C ASN A 143 1.16 -5.29 -2.78
N LYS A 144 2.16 -6.16 -2.95
CA LYS A 144 3.52 -5.81 -3.31
C LYS A 144 4.05 -6.81 -4.34
N TYR A 145 4.65 -6.29 -5.40
CA TYR A 145 5.22 -7.06 -6.48
C TYR A 145 6.65 -6.60 -6.74
N LYS A 146 7.52 -7.54 -7.12
CA LYS A 146 8.90 -7.25 -7.55
C LYS A 146 9.10 -7.79 -8.96
N THR A 147 9.68 -6.98 -9.83
CA THR A 147 10.14 -7.44 -11.14
C THR A 147 11.35 -8.35 -10.97
N ASN A 148 11.70 -9.06 -12.05
CA ASN A 148 13.01 -9.70 -12.16
C ASN A 148 14.12 -8.65 -12.16
N VAL A 149 15.32 -9.08 -11.79
CA VAL A 149 16.54 -8.26 -11.83
C VAL A 149 17.06 -8.21 -13.26
N VAL A 150 17.42 -7.01 -13.71
CA VAL A 150 18.12 -6.81 -14.98
C VAL A 150 19.61 -6.68 -14.67
N VAL A 151 20.43 -7.53 -15.27
CA VAL A 151 21.87 -7.56 -15.01
C VAL A 151 22.58 -6.43 -15.78
N ASP A 152 23.50 -5.74 -15.11
CA ASP A 152 24.44 -4.75 -15.65
C ASP A 152 23.79 -3.69 -16.56
N ASN A 153 22.61 -3.18 -16.20
CA ASN A 153 21.94 -2.14 -17.00
C ASN A 153 21.09 -1.17 -16.15
N GLY A 154 21.70 -0.07 -15.70
CA GLY A 154 20.99 1.06 -15.07
C GLY A 154 20.55 2.17 -16.03
N ILE A 155 21.06 2.20 -17.27
CA ILE A 155 20.82 3.32 -18.19
C ILE A 155 19.49 3.17 -18.92
N CYS A 156 19.15 1.96 -19.36
CA CYS A 156 17.91 1.65 -20.07
C CYS A 156 17.44 0.21 -19.83
N PRO A 157 17.23 -0.22 -18.57
CA PRO A 157 16.71 -1.56 -18.30
C PRO A 157 15.32 -1.74 -18.90
N THR A 158 15.06 -2.94 -19.39
CA THR A 158 13.72 -3.39 -19.83
C THR A 158 13.34 -4.60 -19.02
N TRP A 159 12.14 -4.59 -18.45
CA TRP A 159 11.62 -5.73 -17.69
C TRP A 159 10.67 -6.55 -18.54
N GLN A 160 10.53 -7.83 -18.21
CA GLN A 160 9.56 -8.70 -18.86
C GLN A 160 8.14 -8.17 -18.62
N LEU A 161 7.32 -8.21 -19.66
CA LEU A 161 5.95 -7.71 -19.62
C LEU A 161 5.08 -8.66 -18.78
N SER A 162 4.94 -8.34 -17.50
CA SER A 162 3.93 -8.92 -16.62
C SER A 162 2.89 -7.86 -16.25
N THR A 163 1.61 -8.24 -16.29
CA THR A 163 0.53 -7.36 -15.81
C THR A 163 0.38 -7.57 -14.32
N LEU A 164 0.68 -6.52 -13.56
CA LEU A 164 0.53 -6.45 -12.12
C LEU A 164 -0.89 -6.00 -11.83
N VAL A 165 -1.63 -6.78 -11.03
CA VAL A 165 -3.02 -6.47 -10.69
C VAL A 165 -3.12 -6.25 -9.19
N PHE A 166 -3.56 -5.07 -8.79
CA PHE A 166 -3.73 -4.67 -7.40
C PHE A 166 -5.18 -4.26 -7.12
N ASP A 167 -5.69 -4.66 -5.95
CA ASP A 167 -6.96 -4.13 -5.45
C ASP A 167 -6.69 -2.95 -4.54
N VAL A 168 -7.38 -1.84 -4.78
CA VAL A 168 -7.34 -0.68 -3.91
C VAL A 168 -8.61 -0.68 -3.08
N ILE A 169 -8.47 -0.92 -1.78
CA ILE A 169 -9.58 -1.01 -0.83
C ILE A 169 -9.94 0.38 -0.29
N PHE A 170 -8.94 1.24 -0.06
CA PHE A 170 -9.10 2.59 0.50
C PHE A 170 -8.62 3.68 -0.48
N PRO A 171 -9.27 3.86 -1.66
CA PRO A 171 -8.83 4.83 -2.67
C PRO A 171 -8.44 6.21 -2.16
N ASP A 172 -9.20 6.69 -1.18
CA ASP A 172 -9.11 8.02 -0.59
C ASP A 172 -7.86 8.25 0.26
N ILE A 173 -7.19 7.18 0.71
CA ILE A 173 -6.02 7.25 1.61
C ILE A 173 -4.89 6.29 1.20
N SER A 174 -5.00 5.68 0.02
CA SER A 174 -4.03 4.70 -0.49
C SER A 174 -3.04 5.34 -1.46
N PHE A 175 -1.84 4.76 -1.51
CA PHE A 175 -0.74 5.25 -2.33
C PHE A 175 -0.18 4.14 -3.21
N LEU A 176 0.10 4.48 -4.47
CA LEU A 176 0.91 3.66 -5.35
C LEU A 176 2.38 4.08 -5.17
N ARG A 177 3.23 3.15 -4.75
CA ARG A 177 4.66 3.39 -4.55
C ARG A 177 5.48 2.50 -5.47
N PHE A 178 6.37 3.12 -6.22
CA PHE A 178 7.45 2.49 -6.96
C PHE A 178 8.73 2.67 -6.19
N THR A 179 9.50 1.59 -6.02
CA THR A 179 10.86 1.66 -5.48
C THR A 179 11.78 0.93 -6.43
N VAL A 180 12.85 1.60 -6.84
CA VAL A 180 13.91 1.00 -7.64
C VAL A 180 15.01 0.60 -6.67
N TYR A 181 15.43 -0.65 -6.77
CA TYR A 181 16.54 -1.21 -6.03
C TYR A 181 17.61 -1.69 -7.02
N GLU A 182 18.85 -1.80 -6.57
CA GLU A 182 19.86 -2.65 -7.20
C GLU A 182 20.13 -3.88 -6.33
N GLU A 183 20.37 -5.02 -6.97
CA GLU A 183 20.86 -6.21 -6.30
C GLU A 183 22.40 -6.23 -6.37
N ASP A 184 23.06 -6.28 -5.21
CA ASP A 184 24.51 -6.37 -5.14
C ASP A 184 25.04 -7.80 -5.30
N MET A 185 26.36 -7.98 -5.16
CA MET A 185 27.03 -9.27 -5.31
C MET A 185 26.63 -10.31 -4.26
N PHE A 186 25.99 -9.89 -3.16
CA PHE A 186 25.49 -10.74 -2.08
C PHE A 186 23.98 -10.95 -2.15
N SER A 187 23.34 -10.52 -3.24
CA SER A 187 21.89 -10.52 -3.42
C SER A 187 21.12 -9.63 -2.44
N ASP A 188 21.80 -8.64 -1.83
CA ASP A 188 21.15 -7.68 -0.95
C ASP A 188 20.54 -6.53 -1.76
N PRO A 189 19.27 -6.15 -1.49
CA PRO A 189 18.60 -5.08 -2.21
C PRO A 189 19.00 -3.71 -1.66
N ASN A 190 19.70 -2.92 -2.48
CA ASN A 190 20.13 -1.57 -2.15
C ASN A 190 19.21 -0.54 -2.81
N PHE A 191 18.71 0.42 -2.02
CA PHE A 191 17.79 1.45 -2.50
C PHE A 191 18.47 2.36 -3.52
N LEU A 192 17.81 2.60 -4.66
CA LEU A 192 18.25 3.54 -5.69
C LEU A 192 17.35 4.79 -5.76
N ALA A 193 16.05 4.58 -5.89
CA ALA A 193 15.10 5.67 -6.09
C ALA A 193 13.67 5.25 -5.71
N HIS A 194 12.78 6.22 -5.57
CA HIS A 194 11.35 5.96 -5.39
C HIS A 194 10.46 6.94 -6.17
N ALA A 195 9.19 6.60 -6.30
CA ALA A 195 8.14 7.52 -6.66
C ALA A 195 6.84 7.10 -5.98
N THR A 196 6.16 8.03 -5.32
CA THR A 196 4.97 7.74 -4.51
C THR A 196 3.85 8.68 -4.90
N PHE A 197 2.66 8.13 -5.18
CA PHE A 197 1.50 8.90 -5.65
C PHE A 197 0.23 8.45 -4.93
N THR A 198 -0.67 9.39 -4.65
CA THR A 198 -2.04 9.04 -4.20
C THR A 198 -2.82 8.39 -5.34
N VAL A 199 -3.48 7.27 -5.08
CA VAL A 199 -4.11 6.45 -6.13
C VAL A 199 -5.27 7.15 -6.87
N ARG A 200 -6.00 8.04 -6.19
CA ARG A 200 -7.09 8.84 -6.79
C ARG A 200 -6.64 9.80 -7.89
N ASN A 201 -5.38 10.21 -7.89
CA ASN A 201 -4.86 11.22 -8.82
C ASN A 201 -4.06 10.60 -9.97
N LEU A 202 -4.11 9.28 -10.12
CA LEU A 202 -3.40 8.57 -11.17
C LEU A 202 -4.07 8.79 -12.53
N LYS A 203 -3.24 8.90 -13.56
CA LYS A 203 -3.68 8.96 -14.96
C LYS A 203 -3.45 7.61 -15.61
N THR A 204 -4.34 7.21 -16.53
CA THR A 204 -4.28 5.93 -17.26
C THR A 204 -3.46 6.01 -18.55
N GLY A 205 -3.17 4.86 -19.17
CA GLY A 205 -2.41 4.71 -20.42
C GLY A 205 -0.90 4.63 -20.20
N PHE A 206 -0.12 4.89 -21.25
CA PHE A 206 1.34 4.97 -21.15
C PHE A 206 1.76 6.22 -20.38
N ARG A 207 2.55 6.03 -19.32
CA ARG A 207 3.01 7.11 -18.43
C ARG A 207 4.48 6.97 -18.11
N SER A 208 5.15 8.11 -18.04
CA SER A 208 6.47 8.22 -17.43
C SER A 208 6.28 8.44 -15.93
N VAL A 209 7.02 7.71 -15.10
CA VAL A 209 7.07 7.86 -13.65
C VAL A 209 8.42 8.50 -13.29
N PRO A 210 8.47 9.83 -13.06
CA PRO A 210 9.69 10.48 -12.60
C PRO A 210 10.10 9.94 -11.24
N LEU A 211 11.40 9.67 -11.08
CA LEU A 211 11.96 9.10 -9.87
C LEU A 211 12.59 10.16 -8.98
N LYS A 212 12.65 9.86 -7.69
CA LYS A 212 13.22 10.70 -6.63
C LYS A 212 14.24 9.94 -5.81
N ASN A 213 15.18 10.66 -5.19
CA ASN A 213 16.14 10.09 -4.26
C ASN A 213 15.50 9.79 -2.89
N SER A 214 16.28 9.30 -1.93
CA SER A 214 15.79 8.98 -0.58
C SER A 214 15.23 10.20 0.16
N SER A 215 15.78 11.38 -0.08
CA SER A 215 15.33 12.67 0.45
C SER A 215 14.12 13.27 -0.27
N ASN A 216 13.52 12.53 -1.22
CA ASN A 216 12.38 12.95 -2.03
C ASN A 216 12.66 14.17 -2.93
N GLU A 217 13.90 14.32 -3.35
CA GLU A 217 14.33 15.27 -4.38
C GLU A 217 14.27 14.61 -5.76
N ASP A 218 13.92 15.38 -6.78
CA ASP A 218 13.79 14.88 -8.15
C ASP A 218 15.15 14.44 -8.71
N LEU A 219 15.19 13.26 -9.31
CA LEU A 219 16.36 12.77 -10.03
C LEU A 219 16.27 13.18 -11.49
N GLU A 220 17.31 13.84 -11.99
CA GLU A 220 17.35 14.32 -13.37
C GLU A 220 17.28 13.15 -14.36
N LEU A 221 16.35 13.23 -15.32
CA LEU A 221 16.07 12.23 -16.38
C LEU A 221 15.59 10.85 -15.90
N ALA A 222 15.79 10.50 -14.63
CA ALA A 222 15.47 9.20 -14.07
C ALA A 222 13.96 8.95 -14.07
N SER A 223 13.51 7.92 -14.80
CA SER A 223 12.09 7.59 -14.85
C SER A 223 11.82 6.16 -15.27
N LEU A 224 10.66 5.62 -14.86
CA LEU A 224 10.11 4.38 -15.39
C LEU A 224 9.09 4.66 -16.50
N LEU A 225 9.00 3.76 -17.48
CA LEU A 225 7.90 3.72 -18.45
C LEU A 225 6.92 2.63 -18.03
N ILE A 226 5.67 3.02 -17.79
CA ILE A 226 4.60 2.11 -17.41
C ILE A 226 3.40 2.26 -18.34
N HIS A 227 2.57 1.21 -18.39
CA HIS A 227 1.17 1.33 -18.79
C HIS A 227 0.31 1.07 -17.56
N ILE A 228 -0.67 1.93 -17.31
CA ILE A 228 -1.55 1.86 -16.14
C ILE A 228 -3.02 1.94 -16.57
N GLN A 229 -3.83 1.01 -16.08
CA GLN A 229 -5.28 0.99 -16.25
C GLN A 229 -5.96 0.94 -14.88
N ILE A 230 -7.11 1.59 -14.80
CA ILE A 230 -7.94 1.65 -13.60
C ILE A 230 -9.31 1.19 -14.01
N THR A 231 -9.82 0.19 -13.30
CA THR A 231 -11.11 -0.43 -13.57
C THR A 231 -11.96 -0.33 -12.31
N ASP A 232 -13.11 0.36 -12.41
CA ASP A 232 -14.07 0.41 -11.32
C ASP A 232 -14.85 -0.90 -11.25
N ASP A 233 -14.70 -1.62 -10.14
CA ASP A 233 -15.21 -2.98 -9.99
C ASP A 233 -16.74 -3.04 -9.97
N LYS A 234 -17.41 -1.94 -9.58
CA LYS A 234 -18.88 -1.84 -9.58
C LYS A 234 -19.47 -1.72 -10.98
N MET A 235 -18.73 -1.17 -11.93
CA MET A 235 -19.21 -0.96 -13.30
C MET A 235 -19.12 -2.23 -14.16
N ASN A 236 -18.30 -3.22 -13.77
CA ASN A 236 -18.01 -4.39 -14.59
C ASN A 236 -18.82 -5.65 -14.26
N GLY A 237 -19.84 -5.58 -13.39
CA GLY A 237 -20.64 -6.75 -13.00
C GLY A 237 -19.85 -7.82 -12.23
N MET A 238 -18.67 -7.45 -11.71
CA MET A 238 -17.76 -8.34 -10.96
C MET A 238 -17.92 -8.14 -9.45
N GLU A 239 -18.98 -7.46 -9.02
CA GLU A 239 -19.25 -7.09 -7.62
C GLU A 239 -19.29 -8.32 -6.71
N ASP A 240 -19.93 -9.42 -7.16
CA ASP A 240 -19.99 -10.67 -6.40
C ASP A 240 -18.61 -11.32 -6.21
N LEU A 241 -17.78 -11.33 -7.26
CA LEU A 241 -16.43 -11.91 -7.17
C LEU A 241 -15.55 -11.07 -6.24
N TYR A 242 -15.61 -9.74 -6.38
CA TYR A 242 -14.83 -8.82 -5.55
C TYR A 242 -15.27 -8.89 -4.08
N SER A 243 -16.57 -8.85 -3.82
CA SER A 243 -17.14 -9.02 -2.47
C SER A 243 -16.69 -10.33 -1.85
N SER A 244 -16.72 -11.44 -2.62
CA SER A 244 -16.22 -12.75 -2.17
C SER A 244 -14.73 -12.71 -1.83
N ILE A 245 -13.89 -12.09 -2.68
CA ILE A 245 -12.44 -11.93 -2.42
C ILE A 245 -12.21 -11.09 -1.15
N GLN A 246 -12.94 -9.99 -0.97
CA GLN A 246 -12.81 -9.13 0.21
C GLN A 246 -13.24 -9.85 1.50
N GLN A 247 -14.36 -10.59 1.47
CA GLN A 247 -14.80 -11.40 2.60
C GLN A 247 -13.76 -12.46 2.98
N LEU A 248 -13.17 -13.14 2.00
CA LEU A 248 -12.11 -14.12 2.24
C LEU A 248 -10.83 -13.48 2.79
N ARG A 249 -10.46 -12.26 2.37
CA ARG A 249 -9.35 -11.51 2.97
C ARG A 249 -9.59 -11.22 4.44
N VAL A 250 -10.74 -10.63 4.77
CA VAL A 250 -11.13 -10.35 6.16
C VAL A 250 -11.11 -11.63 6.99
N ARG A 251 -11.72 -12.71 6.48
CA ARG A 251 -11.75 -14.01 7.16
C ARG A 251 -10.35 -14.59 7.37
N THR A 252 -9.46 -14.44 6.39
CA THR A 252 -8.06 -14.88 6.50
C THR A 252 -7.34 -14.12 7.61
N THR A 253 -7.53 -12.80 7.72
CA THR A 253 -6.93 -11.98 8.78
C THR A 253 -7.47 -12.35 10.18
N GLU A 254 -8.79 -12.57 10.29
CA GLU A 254 -9.42 -13.02 11.54
C GLU A 254 -8.89 -14.38 11.98
N LEU A 255 -8.89 -15.36 11.07
CA LEU A 255 -8.40 -16.71 11.36
C LEU A 255 -6.90 -16.70 11.69
N SER A 256 -6.09 -15.91 11.00
CA SER A 256 -4.66 -15.76 11.30
C SER A 256 -4.44 -15.21 12.72
N SER A 257 -5.25 -14.23 13.14
CA SER A 257 -5.21 -13.68 14.50
C SER A 257 -5.60 -14.73 15.55
N GLN A 258 -6.70 -15.46 15.30
CA GLN A 258 -7.17 -16.53 16.19
C GLN A 258 -6.14 -17.66 16.33
N VAL A 259 -5.53 -18.09 15.22
CA VAL A 259 -4.47 -19.09 15.22
C VAL A 259 -3.29 -18.61 16.07
N CYS A 260 -2.87 -17.35 15.92
CA CYS A 260 -1.78 -16.77 16.69
C CYS A 260 -2.06 -16.75 18.20
N GLU A 261 -3.30 -16.40 18.60
CA GLU A 261 -3.73 -16.43 20.01
C GLU A 261 -3.77 -17.85 20.58
N SER A 262 -4.26 -18.82 19.77
CA SER A 262 -4.38 -20.22 20.17
C SER A 262 -3.05 -20.93 20.41
N VAL A 263 -1.95 -20.49 19.77
CA VAL A 263 -0.58 -21.06 19.96
C VAL A 263 -0.13 -20.98 21.41
N TRP A 264 -0.56 -19.97 22.15
CA TRP A 264 -0.11 -19.70 23.52
C TRP A 264 -1.11 -20.19 24.59
N ALA A 265 -2.25 -20.76 24.17
CA ALA A 265 -3.31 -21.21 25.07
C ALA A 265 -3.12 -22.69 25.49
N PRO A 266 -2.99 -23.00 26.79
CA PRO A 266 -2.88 -24.39 27.25
C PRO A 266 -4.20 -25.16 27.03
N GLY A 267 -4.12 -26.32 26.37
CA GLY A 267 -5.27 -27.24 26.18
C GLY A 267 -6.11 -27.02 24.90
N SER A 268 -5.69 -26.13 23.99
CA SER A 268 -6.45 -25.73 22.80
C SER A 268 -6.14 -26.54 21.52
N HIS A 269 -5.37 -27.63 21.59
CA HIS A 269 -4.74 -28.27 20.41
C HIS A 269 -5.72 -28.64 19.28
N ASN A 270 -6.91 -29.18 19.60
CA ASN A 270 -7.92 -29.52 18.59
C ASN A 270 -8.54 -28.27 17.95
N SER A 271 -8.80 -27.22 18.74
CA SER A 271 -9.32 -25.94 18.24
C SER A 271 -8.29 -25.24 17.33
N TYR A 272 -7.03 -25.26 17.74
CA TYR A 272 -5.91 -24.74 16.94
C TYR A 272 -5.82 -25.45 15.59
N GLN A 273 -5.84 -26.79 15.57
CA GLN A 273 -5.77 -27.57 14.33
C GLN A 273 -6.97 -27.30 13.40
N GLN A 274 -8.17 -27.14 13.97
CA GLN A 274 -9.36 -26.80 13.20
C GLN A 274 -9.24 -25.40 12.56
N GLN A 275 -8.83 -24.40 13.35
CA GLN A 275 -8.62 -23.02 12.88
C GLN A 275 -7.53 -22.94 11.81
N LEU A 276 -6.43 -23.70 11.97
CA LEU A 276 -5.34 -23.76 11.00
C LEU A 276 -5.81 -24.37 9.67
N SER A 277 -6.59 -25.45 9.71
CA SER A 277 -7.16 -26.09 8.53
C SER A 277 -8.13 -25.13 7.79
N GLU A 278 -9.01 -24.45 8.54
CA GLU A 278 -9.91 -23.45 7.96
C GLU A 278 -9.16 -22.28 7.32
N LEU A 279 -8.07 -21.81 7.96
CA LEU A 279 -7.20 -20.77 7.42
C LEU A 279 -6.59 -21.21 6.07
N GLN A 280 -6.08 -22.44 5.97
CA GLN A 280 -5.50 -22.98 4.74
C GLN A 280 -6.53 -23.06 3.60
N VAL A 281 -7.74 -23.54 3.90
CA VAL A 281 -8.83 -23.61 2.91
C VAL A 281 -9.23 -22.21 2.44
N THR A 282 -9.39 -21.27 3.37
CA THR A 282 -9.75 -19.87 3.06
C THR A 282 -8.68 -19.21 2.19
N GLN A 283 -7.40 -19.43 2.50
CA GLN A 283 -6.26 -18.94 1.71
C GLN A 283 -6.25 -19.54 0.29
N HIS A 284 -6.52 -20.84 0.16
CA HIS A 284 -6.59 -21.49 -1.15
C HIS A 284 -7.73 -20.92 -2.01
N GLN A 285 -8.93 -20.77 -1.44
CA GLN A 285 -10.07 -20.16 -2.13
C GLN A 285 -9.79 -18.71 -2.53
N LEU A 286 -9.16 -17.94 -1.64
CA LEU A 286 -8.75 -16.57 -1.93
C LEU A 286 -7.77 -16.53 -3.11
N MET A 287 -6.80 -17.45 -3.15
CA MET A 287 -5.83 -17.56 -4.24
C MET A 287 -6.53 -17.90 -5.57
N GLU A 288 -7.45 -18.87 -5.58
CA GLU A 288 -8.20 -19.26 -6.78
C GLU A 288 -9.05 -18.13 -7.34
N LEU A 289 -9.86 -17.46 -6.50
CA LEU A 289 -10.71 -16.36 -6.95
C LEU A 289 -9.88 -15.16 -7.41
N THR A 290 -8.74 -14.90 -6.75
CA THR A 290 -7.80 -13.87 -7.19
C THR A 290 -7.18 -14.21 -8.55
N ALA A 291 -6.83 -15.48 -8.79
CA ALA A 291 -6.32 -15.94 -10.07
C ALA A 291 -7.38 -15.83 -11.18
N MET A 292 -8.63 -16.25 -10.91
CA MET A 292 -9.75 -16.09 -11.85
C MET A 292 -9.99 -14.64 -12.23
N ARG A 293 -9.96 -13.72 -11.25
CA ARG A 293 -10.06 -12.28 -11.51
C ARG A 293 -8.92 -11.78 -12.39
N ASN A 294 -7.68 -12.17 -12.06
CA ASN A 294 -6.49 -11.75 -12.82
C ASN A 294 -6.56 -12.24 -14.27
N GLN A 295 -7.03 -13.47 -14.51
CA GLN A 295 -7.24 -13.97 -15.86
C GLN A 295 -8.29 -13.17 -16.64
N ARG A 296 -9.46 -12.90 -16.04
CA ARG A 296 -10.53 -12.10 -16.67
C ARG A 296 -10.09 -10.66 -16.99
N SER A 297 -9.28 -10.11 -16.09
CA SER A 297 -8.67 -8.78 -16.25
C SER A 297 -7.73 -8.71 -17.46
N VAL A 298 -6.99 -9.79 -17.72
CA VAL A 298 -6.10 -9.90 -18.88
C VAL A 298 -6.89 -10.15 -20.17
N THR A 299 -7.91 -11.00 -20.16
CA THR A 299 -8.70 -11.30 -21.36
C THR A 299 -9.51 -10.11 -21.86
N HIS A 300 -10.04 -9.27 -20.97
CA HIS A 300 -10.79 -8.08 -21.36
C HIS A 300 -9.92 -7.04 -22.09
N ASN A 301 -8.60 -7.03 -21.83
CA ASN A 301 -7.65 -6.19 -22.55
C ASN A 301 -7.32 -6.72 -23.96
N CYS A 302 -7.47 -8.02 -24.22
CA CYS A 302 -7.27 -8.59 -25.56
C CYS A 302 -8.46 -8.31 -26.49
N GLU A 303 -9.68 -8.17 -25.97
CA GLU A 303 -10.89 -7.95 -26.78
C GLU A 303 -11.13 -6.47 -27.12
N ASN A 304 -10.64 -5.53 -26.30
CA ASN A 304 -10.82 -4.09 -26.50
C ASN A 304 -9.58 -3.37 -27.09
N GLY A 305 -8.58 -4.12 -27.57
CA GLY A 305 -7.32 -3.61 -28.08
C GLY A 305 -7.17 -3.68 -29.60
N PHE A 306 -7.81 -2.76 -30.32
CA PHE A 306 -7.37 -2.22 -31.63
C PHE A 306 -7.80 -0.75 -31.74
#